data_AF-A0A438IJN8-F1
#
_entry.id   AF-A0A438IJN8-F1
#
_cell.length_a   1.000
_cell.length_b   1.000
_cell.length_c   1.000
_cell.angle_alpha   90.00
_cell.angle_beta   90.00
_cell.angle_gamma   90.00
#
_symmetry.space_group_name_H-M   'P 1'
#
loop_
_entity.id
_entity.type
_entity.pdbx_description
1 polymer ?
#
loop_
_entity_poly.entity_id
_entity_poly.type
_entity_poly.pdbx_seq_one_letter_code
_entity_poly.pdbx_strand_id
1 'polypeptide(L)'
;MLLQLEQECLDIYRRKVEKTKKYRADLCQTLNEAETEVSSLVSALGEHANFVQKEKGTLHEQLSAIKPVMEDLRMKKQERMKEFSETQSQIVRICAEIAGNIQSINSVNAQVNERDLTMKKLGGLKSYLQELQSEKVFFKNLIQDQS
;
A
#
# COMPACT_ATOMS: atom_id res chain seq x y z
N MET A 1 44.82 7.31 43.89
CA MET A 1 44.96 6.20 42.92
C MET A 1 43.71 5.32 42.88
N LEU A 2 43.25 4.75 44.01
CA LEU A 2 42.01 3.94 44.06
C LEU A 2 40.75 4.70 43.58
N LEU A 3 40.55 5.91 44.08
CA LEU A 3 39.41 6.77 43.70
C LEU A 3 39.34 7.07 42.19
N GLN A 4 40.49 7.18 41.53
CA GLN A 4 40.55 7.44 40.09
C GLN A 4 40.12 6.20 39.27
N LEU A 5 40.55 5.01 39.70
CA LEU A 5 40.11 3.74 39.10
C LEU A 5 38.60 3.52 39.28
N GLU A 6 38.06 3.85 40.45
CA GLU A 6 36.60 3.79 40.71
C GLU A 6 35.83 4.73 39.78
N GLN A 7 36.34 5.95 39.59
CA GLN A 7 35.74 6.93 38.69
C GLN A 7 35.76 6.44 37.23
N GLU A 8 36.89 5.89 36.77
CA GLU A 8 37.02 5.31 35.43
C GLU A 8 36.05 4.13 35.20
N CYS A 9 35.90 3.24 36.19
CA CYS A 9 34.95 2.14 36.16
C CYS A 9 33.49 2.64 36.03
N LEU A 10 33.12 3.66 36.83
CA LEU A 10 31.80 4.28 36.75
C LEU A 10 31.54 4.93 35.39
N ASP A 11 32.54 5.57 34.79
CA ASP A 11 32.41 6.21 33.49
C ASP A 11 32.26 5.20 32.36
N ILE A 12 32.97 4.08 32.42
CA ILE A 12 32.79 2.95 31.49
C ILE A 12 31.36 2.39 31.62
N TYR A 13 30.89 2.16 32.85
CA TYR A 13 29.55 1.65 33.10
C TYR A 13 28.48 2.60 32.59
N ARG A 14 28.57 3.90 32.92
CA ARG A 14 27.67 4.94 32.40
C ARG A 14 27.64 4.94 30.88
N ARG A 15 28.80 4.92 30.22
CA ARG A 15 28.87 4.89 28.75
C ARG A 15 28.20 3.64 28.16
N LYS A 16 28.35 2.47 28.80
CA LYS A 16 27.70 1.23 28.35
C LYS A 16 26.19 1.27 28.51
N VAL A 17 25.70 1.82 29.62
CA VAL A 17 24.27 2.04 29.87
C VAL A 17 23.68 3.00 28.83
N GLU A 18 24.32 4.14 28.60
CA GLU A 18 23.82 5.13 27.63
C GLU A 18 23.81 4.58 26.19
N LYS A 19 24.83 3.81 25.79
CA LYS A 19 24.82 3.11 24.50
C LYS A 19 23.64 2.15 24.38
N THR A 20 23.34 1.40 25.44
CA THR A 20 22.22 0.44 25.45
C THR A 20 20.87 1.15 25.40
N LYS A 21 20.71 2.25 26.15
CA LYS A 21 19.49 3.08 26.11
C LYS A 21 19.26 3.65 24.72
N LYS A 22 20.30 4.21 24.10
CA LYS A 22 20.22 4.76 22.75
C LYS A 22 19.81 3.68 21.75
N TYR A 23 20.51 2.54 21.75
CA TYR A 23 20.18 1.42 20.86
C TYR A 23 18.74 0.94 21.02
N ARG A 24 18.24 0.84 22.27
CA ARG A 24 16.84 0.49 22.52
C ARG A 24 15.87 1.53 21.99
N ALA A 25 16.18 2.82 22.15
CA ALA A 25 15.34 3.90 21.63
C ALA A 25 15.28 3.86 20.09
N ASP A 26 16.42 3.64 19.43
CA ASP A 26 16.51 3.50 17.98
C ASP A 26 15.64 2.32 17.50
N LEU A 27 15.72 1.14 18.16
CA LEU A 27 14.87 -0.01 17.83
C LEU A 27 13.38 0.27 18.01
N CYS A 28 12.99 0.91 19.11
CA CYS A 28 11.59 1.29 19.33
C CYS A 28 11.09 2.25 18.25
N GLN A 29 11.92 3.22 17.85
CA GLN A 29 11.57 4.15 16.79
C GLN A 29 11.36 3.42 15.46
N THR A 30 12.29 2.56 15.05
CA THR A 30 12.16 1.78 13.81
C THR A 30 10.90 0.90 13.83
N LEU A 31 10.57 0.30 14.97
CA LEU A 31 9.36 -0.52 15.10
C LEU A 31 8.09 0.33 14.92
N ASN A 32 8.01 1.48 15.59
CA ASN A 32 6.88 2.39 15.44
C ASN A 32 6.72 2.87 13.99
N GLU A 33 7.83 3.23 13.33
CA GLU A 33 7.81 3.62 11.91
C GLU A 33 7.25 2.49 11.04
N ALA A 34 7.70 1.26 11.27
CA ALA A 34 7.20 0.08 10.55
C ALA A 34 5.70 -0.17 10.79
N GLU A 35 5.23 -0.04 12.04
CA GLU A 35 3.81 -0.21 12.39
C GLU A 35 2.91 0.87 11.78
N THR A 36 3.39 2.11 11.73
CA THR A 36 2.66 3.21 11.08
C THR A 36 2.57 3.00 9.57
N GLU A 37 3.64 2.54 8.92
CA GLU A 37 3.61 2.19 7.50
C GLU A 37 2.63 1.05 7.22
N VAL A 38 2.69 -0.04 7.99
CA VAL A 38 1.76 -1.17 7.86
C VAL A 38 0.31 -0.69 8.03
N SER A 39 0.03 0.16 9.02
CA SER A 39 -1.31 0.71 9.25
C SER A 39 -1.79 1.55 8.07
N SER A 40 -0.91 2.34 7.47
CA SER A 40 -1.18 3.12 6.25
C SER A 40 -1.50 2.21 5.05
N LEU A 41 -0.69 1.18 4.82
CA LEU A 41 -0.89 0.22 3.73
C LEU A 41 -2.21 -0.55 3.88
N VAL A 42 -2.49 -1.07 5.08
CA VAL A 42 -3.73 -1.78 5.42
C VAL A 42 -4.94 -0.88 5.19
N SER A 43 -4.86 0.39 5.60
CA SER A 43 -5.93 1.38 5.38
C SER A 43 -6.17 1.63 3.91
N ALA A 44 -5.10 1.82 3.12
CA ALA A 44 -5.20 2.06 1.68
C ALA A 44 -5.78 0.84 0.94
N LEU A 45 -5.42 -0.38 1.35
CA LEU A 45 -5.91 -1.62 0.75
C LEU A 45 -7.32 -2.04 1.24
N GLY A 46 -7.78 -1.46 2.35
CA GLY A 46 -9.03 -1.85 3.02
C GLY A 46 -8.96 -3.25 3.63
N GLU A 47 -7.77 -3.65 4.06
CA GLU A 47 -7.56 -4.96 4.69
C GLU A 47 -7.84 -4.90 6.19
N HIS A 48 -8.16 -6.05 6.77
CA HIS A 48 -8.36 -6.13 8.22
C HIS A 48 -6.99 -6.21 8.90
N ALA A 49 -6.85 -5.55 10.05
CA ALA A 49 -5.62 -5.48 10.84
C ALA A 49 -5.20 -6.82 11.50
N ASN A 50 -5.61 -7.97 10.93
CA ASN A 50 -5.26 -9.30 11.40
C ASN A 50 -3.75 -9.57 11.33
N PHE A 51 -3.01 -8.74 10.58
CA PHE A 51 -1.56 -8.76 10.48
C PHE A 51 -0.84 -8.32 11.77
N VAL A 52 -1.48 -7.50 12.60
CA VAL A 52 -0.88 -6.98 13.84
C VAL A 52 -1.27 -7.89 15.02
N GLN A 53 -0.92 -9.18 14.94
CA GLN A 53 -1.00 -10.03 16.12
C GLN A 53 0.14 -9.68 17.08
N LYS A 54 -0.18 -8.74 17.98
CA LYS A 54 0.33 -8.51 19.34
C LYS A 54 1.76 -8.98 19.63
N GLU A 55 2.67 -8.00 19.69
CA GLU A 55 3.50 -7.64 20.86
C GLU A 55 4.23 -8.74 21.66
N LYS A 56 4.38 -9.96 21.13
CA LYS A 56 5.06 -11.05 21.84
C LYS A 56 6.48 -11.18 21.34
N GLY A 57 7.43 -10.97 22.24
CA GLY A 57 8.86 -11.10 21.96
C GLY A 57 9.65 -9.83 22.20
N THR A 58 10.95 -9.91 21.95
CA THR A 58 11.87 -8.78 21.99
C THR A 58 11.62 -7.83 20.82
N LEU A 59 12.09 -6.58 20.93
CA LEU A 59 12.00 -5.58 19.84
C LEU A 59 12.58 -6.12 18.52
N HIS A 60 13.63 -6.95 18.59
CA HIS A 60 14.23 -7.56 17.43
C HIS A 60 13.31 -8.61 16.77
N GLU A 61 12.64 -9.44 17.57
CA GLU A 61 11.67 -10.43 17.08
C GLU A 61 10.47 -9.75 16.43
N GLN A 62 9.97 -8.67 17.06
CA GLN A 62 8.88 -7.85 16.50
C GLN A 62 9.28 -7.23 15.15
N LEU A 63 10.48 -6.64 15.06
CA LEU A 63 11.02 -6.10 13.81
C LEU A 63 11.23 -7.19 12.73
N SER A 64 11.63 -8.39 13.14
CA SER A 64 11.81 -9.51 12.22
C SER A 64 10.47 -10.02 11.69
N ALA A 65 9.42 -9.99 12.51
CA ALA A 65 8.07 -10.41 12.13
C ALA A 65 7.34 -9.38 11.25
N ILE A 66 7.52 -8.08 11.51
CA ILE A 66 6.83 -7.03 10.74
C ILE A 66 7.38 -6.86 9.32
N LYS A 67 8.68 -7.12 9.12
CA LYS A 67 9.35 -6.96 7.83
C LYS A 67 8.70 -7.75 6.67
N PRO A 68 8.47 -9.07 6.76
CA PRO A 68 7.81 -9.81 5.68
C PRO A 68 6.37 -9.33 5.43
N VAL A 69 5.63 -9.00 6.49
CA VAL A 69 4.25 -8.49 6.39
C VAL A 69 4.20 -7.17 5.62
N MET A 70 5.13 -6.27 5.92
CA MET A 70 5.24 -4.99 5.21
C MET A 70 5.56 -5.20 3.73
N GLU A 71 6.47 -6.12 3.40
CA GLU A 71 6.82 -6.42 2.01
C GLU A 71 5.64 -6.99 1.23
N ASP A 72 4.91 -7.94 1.82
CA ASP A 72 3.70 -8.51 1.23
C ASP A 72 2.64 -7.42 0.95
N LEU A 73 2.42 -6.51 1.89
CA LEU A 73 1.48 -5.39 1.72
C LEU A 73 1.94 -4.41 0.63
N ARG A 74 3.24 -4.15 0.51
CA ARG A 74 3.80 -3.30 -0.56
C ARG A 74 3.60 -3.94 -1.93
N MET A 75 3.91 -5.23 -2.07
CA MET A 75 3.67 -5.97 -3.32
C MET A 75 2.19 -5.93 -3.70
N LYS A 76 1.31 -6.20 -2.73
CA LYS A 76 -0.14 -6.18 -2.95
C LYS A 76 -0.67 -4.79 -3.33
N LYS A 77 -0.14 -3.72 -2.73
CA LYS A 77 -0.42 -2.34 -3.14
C LYS A 77 -0.03 -2.13 -4.60
N GLN A 78 1.17 -2.55 -5.00
CA GLN A 78 1.64 -2.40 -6.38
C GLN A 78 0.77 -3.15 -7.38
N GLU A 79 0.42 -4.40 -7.11
CA GLU A 79 -0.49 -5.20 -7.94
C GLU A 79 -1.86 -4.52 -8.06
N ARG A 80 -2.42 -4.08 -6.93
CA ARG A 80 -3.72 -3.41 -6.91
C ARG A 80 -3.70 -2.11 -7.71
N MET A 81 -2.66 -1.30 -7.59
CA MET A 81 -2.51 -0.08 -8.40
C MET A 81 -2.51 -0.38 -9.90
N LYS A 82 -1.84 -1.47 -10.31
CA LYS A 82 -1.83 -1.90 -11.71
C LYS A 82 -3.23 -2.26 -12.18
N GLU A 83 -3.99 -3.04 -11.39
CA GLU A 83 -5.38 -3.38 -11.71
C GLU A 83 -6.28 -2.15 -11.84
N PHE A 84 -6.14 -1.18 -10.93
CA PHE A 84 -6.89 0.07 -10.99
C PHE A 84 -6.56 0.86 -12.26
N SER A 85 -5.27 1.03 -12.57
CA SER A 85 -4.81 1.75 -13.74
C SER A 85 -5.35 1.12 -15.02
N GLU A 86 -5.24 -0.21 -15.14
CA GLU A 86 -5.74 -0.95 -16.28
C GLU A 86 -7.26 -0.81 -16.44
N THR A 87 -8.03 -1.00 -15.35
CA THR A 87 -9.50 -0.88 -15.37
C THR A 87 -9.92 0.53 -15.80
N GLN A 88 -9.30 1.57 -15.24
CA GLN A 88 -9.59 2.96 -15.59
C GLN A 88 -9.22 3.28 -17.05
N SER A 89 -8.08 2.79 -17.54
CA SER A 89 -7.69 2.95 -18.95
C SER A 89 -8.68 2.25 -19.90
N GLN A 90 -9.21 1.09 -19.51
CA GLN A 90 -10.26 0.41 -20.28
C GLN A 90 -11.57 1.21 -20.30
N ILE A 91 -11.98 1.76 -19.16
CA ILE A 91 -13.17 2.64 -19.06
C ILE A 91 -13.03 3.82 -20.01
N VAL A 92 -11.91 4.55 -19.93
CA VAL A 92 -11.67 5.72 -20.79
C VAL A 92 -11.73 5.35 -22.27
N ARG A 93 -11.10 4.23 -22.64
CA ARG A 93 -11.10 3.74 -24.02
C ARG A 93 -12.51 3.46 -24.52
N ILE A 94 -13.32 2.75 -23.73
CA ILE A 94 -14.70 2.42 -24.12
C ILE A 94 -15.56 3.68 -24.20
N CYS A 95 -15.43 4.62 -23.25
CA CYS A 95 -16.13 5.91 -23.33
C CYS A 95 -15.76 6.68 -24.62
N ALA A 96 -14.48 6.71 -24.99
CA ALA A 96 -14.02 7.35 -26.22
C ALA A 96 -14.56 6.66 -27.47
N GLU A 97 -14.61 5.33 -27.48
CA GLU A 97 -15.19 4.54 -28.58
C GLU A 97 -16.70 4.76 -28.72
N ILE A 98 -17.45 4.80 -27.61
CA ILE A 98 -18.89 5.09 -27.60
C ILE A 98 -19.15 6.51 -28.12
N ALA A 99 -18.34 7.48 -27.70
CA ALA A 99 -18.43 8.87 -28.17
C ALA A 99 -17.91 9.10 -29.60
N GLY A 100 -17.35 8.07 -30.25
CA GLY A 100 -16.74 8.19 -31.58
C GLY A 100 -15.42 8.97 -31.62
N ASN A 101 -14.81 9.27 -30.47
CA ASN A 101 -13.60 10.09 -30.35
C ASN A 101 -12.34 9.24 -30.12
N ILE A 102 -11.94 8.46 -31.14
CA ILE A 102 -10.82 7.49 -31.06
C ILE A 102 -9.45 8.20 -30.95
N GLN A 103 -9.33 9.45 -31.44
CA GLN A 103 -8.06 10.18 -31.49
C GLN A 103 -7.51 10.57 -30.10
N SER A 104 -8.34 10.58 -29.05
CA SER A 104 -7.95 10.95 -27.68
C SER A 104 -7.41 9.78 -26.83
N ILE A 105 -7.38 8.55 -27.34
CA ILE A 105 -7.11 7.35 -26.54
C ILE A 105 -5.65 7.25 -26.06
N ASN A 106 -4.71 7.88 -26.78
CA ASN A 106 -3.27 7.70 -26.53
C ASN A 106 -2.68 8.60 -25.42
N SER A 107 -3.45 9.52 -24.83
CA SER A 107 -2.95 10.54 -23.89
C SER A 107 -3.48 10.39 -22.45
N VAL A 108 -4.42 9.48 -22.20
CA VAL A 108 -5.08 9.42 -20.89
C VAL A 108 -4.36 8.46 -19.95
N ASN A 109 -3.43 9.02 -19.17
CA ASN A 109 -2.90 8.34 -17.99
C ASN A 109 -3.98 8.32 -16.92
N ALA A 110 -4.51 7.13 -16.61
CA ALA A 110 -5.45 6.95 -15.52
C ALA A 110 -4.80 7.32 -14.18
N GLN A 111 -5.26 8.41 -13.56
CA GLN A 111 -4.77 8.82 -12.24
C GLN A 111 -5.40 7.93 -11.17
N VAL A 112 -4.65 6.93 -10.71
CA VAL A 112 -5.07 6.04 -9.62
C VAL A 112 -4.93 6.76 -8.29
N ASN A 113 -5.98 6.76 -7.49
CA ASN A 113 -5.91 7.25 -6.11
C ASN A 113 -5.21 6.21 -5.22
N GLU A 114 -3.95 6.45 -4.90
CA GLU A 114 -3.14 5.55 -4.06
C GLU A 114 -3.63 5.40 -2.61
N ARG A 115 -4.49 6.30 -2.13
CA ARG A 115 -4.98 6.29 -0.74
C ARG A 115 -6.18 5.36 -0.55
N ASP A 116 -6.81 4.92 -1.64
CA ASP A 116 -8.01 4.08 -1.59
C ASP A 116 -7.98 3.10 -2.77
N LEU A 117 -7.42 1.94 -2.47
CA LEU A 117 -7.21 0.78 -3.34
C LEU A 117 -8.09 -0.41 -2.88
N THR A 118 -9.18 -0.11 -2.20
CA THR A 118 -10.09 -1.09 -1.62
C THR A 118 -10.73 -1.98 -2.70
N MET A 119 -10.96 -3.26 -2.37
CA MET A 119 -11.64 -4.19 -3.30
C MET A 119 -13.05 -3.74 -3.66
N LYS A 120 -13.74 -3.07 -2.73
CA LYS A 120 -15.07 -2.51 -2.98
C LYS A 120 -15.04 -1.49 -4.13
N LYS A 121 -14.06 -0.59 -4.12
CA LYS A 121 -13.93 0.44 -5.15
C LYS A 121 -13.49 -0.14 -6.49
N LEU A 122 -12.53 -1.07 -6.47
CA LEU A 122 -12.13 -1.78 -7.69
C LEU A 122 -13.31 -2.55 -8.29
N GLY A 123 -14.10 -3.22 -7.46
CA GLY A 123 -15.33 -3.90 -7.87
C GLY A 123 -16.32 -2.94 -8.54
N GLY A 124 -16.55 -1.77 -7.95
CA GLY A 124 -17.41 -0.74 -8.55
C GLY A 124 -16.92 -0.27 -9.94
N LEU A 125 -15.62 -0.08 -10.11
CA LEU A 125 -15.04 0.26 -11.42
C LEU A 125 -15.21 -0.88 -12.44
N LYS A 126 -15.01 -2.14 -12.02
CA LYS A 126 -15.19 -3.31 -12.89
C LYS A 126 -16.67 -3.48 -13.30
N SER A 127 -17.62 -3.26 -12.38
CA SER A 127 -19.05 -3.25 -12.69
C SER A 127 -19.40 -2.16 -13.70
N TYR A 128 -18.92 -0.92 -13.48
CA TYR A 128 -19.15 0.18 -14.40
C TYR A 128 -18.57 -0.10 -15.81
N LEU A 129 -17.37 -0.67 -15.87
CA LEU A 129 -16.76 -1.10 -17.13
C LEU A 129 -17.64 -2.13 -17.87
N GLN A 130 -18.22 -3.10 -17.15
CA GLN A 130 -19.10 -4.11 -17.74
C GLN A 130 -20.41 -3.51 -18.28
N GLU A 131 -20.97 -2.51 -17.58
CA GLU A 131 -22.15 -1.76 -18.05
C GLU A 131 -21.85 -1.05 -19.37
N LEU A 132 -20.74 -0.32 -19.45
CA LEU A 132 -20.31 0.36 -20.68
C LEU A 132 -20.08 -0.61 -21.85
N GLN A 133 -19.48 -1.77 -21.58
CA GLN A 133 -19.31 -2.82 -22.58
C GLN A 133 -20.66 -3.31 -23.12
N SER A 134 -21.64 -3.49 -22.24
CA SER A 134 -22.99 -3.95 -22.60
C SER A 134 -23.73 -2.91 -23.43
N GLU A 135 -23.66 -1.63 -23.05
CA GLU A 135 -24.25 -0.51 -23.78
C GLU A 135 -23.66 -0.39 -25.20
N LYS A 136 -22.34 -0.50 -25.32
CA LYS A 136 -21.65 -0.49 -26.62
C LYS A 136 -22.14 -1.61 -27.54
N VAL A 137 -22.32 -2.83 -27.01
CA VAL A 137 -22.83 -3.97 -27.80
C VAL A 137 -24.28 -3.74 -28.22
N PHE A 138 -25.11 -3.24 -27.30
CA PHE A 138 -26.50 -2.91 -27.58
C PHE A 138 -26.64 -1.91 -28.73
N PHE A 139 -25.88 -0.81 -28.69
CA PHE A 139 -25.89 0.18 -29.78
C PHE A 139 -25.43 -0.40 -31.12
N LYS A 140 -24.41 -1.27 -31.12
CA LYS A 140 -23.95 -1.92 -32.35
C LYS A 140 -25.03 -2.81 -32.98
N ASN A 141 -25.73 -3.59 -32.17
CA ASN A 141 -26.78 -4.48 -32.65
C ASN A 141 -27.96 -3.68 -33.23
N LEU A 142 -28.35 -2.58 -32.58
CA LEU A 142 -29.43 -1.72 -33.06
C LEU A 142 -29.12 -1.09 -34.44
N ILE A 143 -27.86 -0.73 -34.68
CA ILE A 143 -27.42 -0.19 -35.97
C ILE A 143 -27.42 -1.28 -37.06
N GLN A 144 -27.11 -2.54 -36.70
CA GLN A 144 -27.14 -3.67 -37.66
C GLN A 144 -28.57 -4.07 -38.04
N ASP A 145 -29.54 -3.99 -37.12
CA ASP A 145 -30.94 -4.33 -37.41
C ASP A 145 -31.67 -3.27 -38.26
N GLN A 146 -31.08 -2.08 -38.45
CA GLN A 146 -31.63 -1.00 -39.28
C GLN A 146 -31.00 -0.86 -40.67
N SER A 147 -30.04 -1.72 -41.04
CA SER A 147 -29.34 -1.68 -42.33
C SER A 147 -29.57 -2.93 -43.16
#